data_AF-A0A1X0S1Y9-F1
#
_entry.id   AF-A0A1X0S1Y9-F1
#
_cell.length_a   1.000
_cell.length_b   1.000
_cell.length_c   1.000
_cell.angle_alpha   90.00
_cell.angle_beta   90.00
_cell.angle_gamma   90.00
#
_symmetry.space_group_name_H-M   'P 1'
#
loop_
_entity.id
_entity.type
_entity.pdbx_description
1 polymer ?
#
loop_
_entity_poly.entity_id
_entity_poly.type
_entity_poly.pdbx_seq_one_letter_code
_entity_poly.pdbx_strand_id
1 'polypeptide(L)' 'VSEGVETFEYIFAKINHTNNNNQKDKYEQDLKKEIKKLQRLRDQIKTWLASNDIKDKRALLENRKLIES' A
#
# COMPACT_ATOMS: atom_id res chain seq x y z
N VAL A 1 -6.85 0.91 -2.70
CA VAL A 1 -5.80 1.56 -1.87
C VAL A 1 -6.05 1.25 -0.41
N SER A 2 -7.22 1.60 0.15
CA SER A 2 -7.59 1.27 1.54
C SER A 2 -7.38 -0.19 1.90
N GLU A 3 -7.88 -1.14 1.09
CA GLU A 3 -7.67 -2.58 1.30
C GLU A 3 -6.18 -2.98 1.35
N GLY A 4 -5.35 -2.38 0.50
CA GLY A 4 -3.91 -2.66 0.49
C GLY A 4 -3.19 -2.09 1.72
N VAL A 5 -3.66 -0.95 2.24
CA VAL A 5 -3.15 -0.34 3.48
C VAL A 5 -3.57 -1.17 4.70
N GLU A 6 -4.83 -1.59 4.78
CA GLU A 6 -5.31 -2.49 5.83
C GLU A 6 -4.54 -3.83 5.81
N THR A 7 -4.28 -4.37 4.62
CA THR A 7 -3.48 -5.59 4.46
C THR A 7 -2.04 -5.36 4.92
N PHE A 8 -1.44 -4.22 4.59
CA PHE A 8 -0.10 -3.86 5.04
C PHE A 8 -0.03 -3.77 6.57
N GLU A 9 -0.94 -3.04 7.20
CA GLU A 9 -1.02 -2.91 8.66
C GLU A 9 -1.21 -4.27 9.34
N TYR A 10 -2.08 -5.10 8.78
CA TYR A 10 -2.31 -6.46 9.26
C TYR A 10 -1.03 -7.31 9.21
N ILE A 11 -0.34 -7.35 8.07
CA ILE A 11 0.90 -8.13 7.93
C ILE A 11 2.00 -7.57 8.85
N PHE A 12 2.13 -6.25 8.94
CA PHE A 12 3.09 -5.59 9.82
C PHE A 12 2.83 -5.94 11.30
N ALA A 13 1.58 -5.92 11.73
CA ALA A 13 1.20 -6.38 13.06
C ALA A 13 1.59 -7.86 13.27
N LYS A 14 1.36 -8.74 12.29
CA LYS A 14 1.75 -10.17 12.41
C LYS A 14 3.26 -10.38 12.54
N ILE A 15 4.07 -9.61 11.84
CA ILE A 15 5.55 -9.65 11.96
C ILE A 15 5.98 -9.26 13.37
N ASN A 16 5.37 -8.23 13.95
CA ASN A 16 5.74 -7.72 15.28
C ASN A 16 5.29 -8.63 16.43
N HIS A 17 4.26 -9.45 16.22
CA HIS A 17 3.72 -10.35 17.25
C HIS A 17 4.18 -11.81 17.10
N THR A 18 4.74 -12.20 15.95
CA THR A 18 5.19 -13.58 15.75
C THR A 18 6.57 -13.80 16.36
N ASN A 19 6.70 -14.87 17.15
CA ASN A 19 7.99 -15.35 17.68
C ASN A 19 8.57 -16.50 16.84
N ASN A 20 7.90 -16.87 15.74
CA ASN A 20 8.33 -17.96 14.86
C ASN A 20 9.07 -17.39 13.64
N ASN A 21 10.37 -17.70 13.51
CA ASN A 21 11.21 -17.19 12.42
C ASN A 21 10.69 -17.56 11.02
N ASN A 22 10.22 -18.79 10.79
CA ASN A 22 9.70 -19.17 9.48
C ASN A 22 8.43 -18.40 9.10
N GLN A 23 7.57 -18.10 10.08
CA GLN A 23 6.38 -17.27 9.85
C GLN A 23 6.78 -15.82 9.63
N LYS A 24 7.78 -15.33 10.36
CA LYS A 24 8.32 -13.98 10.20
C LYS A 24 8.84 -13.76 8.78
N ASP A 25 9.68 -14.66 8.27
CA ASP A 25 10.22 -14.59 6.90
C ASP A 25 9.11 -14.60 5.85
N LYS A 26 8.08 -15.43 6.05
CA LYS A 26 6.91 -15.46 5.16
C LYS A 26 6.16 -14.12 5.17
N TYR A 27 5.89 -13.57 6.34
CA TYR A 27 5.20 -12.28 6.45
C TYR A 27 6.04 -11.13 5.90
N GLU A 28 7.36 -11.14 6.07
CA GLU A 28 8.25 -10.14 5.45
C GLU A 28 8.20 -10.20 3.91
N GLN A 29 8.14 -11.40 3.32
CA GLN A 29 7.95 -11.56 1.87
C GLN A 29 6.60 -11.04 1.41
N ASP A 30 5.54 -11.33 2.15
CA ASP A 30 4.19 -10.88 1.80
C ASP A 30 4.05 -9.36 1.99
N LEU A 31 4.66 -8.78 3.03
CA LEU A 31 4.77 -7.34 3.22
C LEU A 31 5.48 -6.67 2.04
N LYS A 32 6.60 -7.25 1.59
CA LYS A 32 7.36 -6.74 0.44
C LYS A 32 6.54 -6.78 -0.86
N LYS A 33 5.72 -7.81 -1.06
CA LYS A 33 4.79 -7.86 -2.21
C LYS A 33 3.74 -6.77 -2.11
N GLU A 34 3.17 -6.55 -0.93
CA GLU A 34 2.11 -5.56 -0.71
C GLU A 34 2.63 -4.13 -0.90
N ILE A 35 3.83 -3.81 -0.38
CA ILE A 35 4.52 -2.54 -0.64
C ILE A 35 4.64 -2.28 -2.15
N LYS A 36 5.06 -3.27 -2.95
CA LYS A 36 5.17 -3.12 -4.40
C LYS A 36 3.82 -2.88 -5.08
N LYS A 37 2.73 -3.48 -4.60
CA LYS A 37 1.39 -3.22 -5.14
C LYS A 37 0.95 -1.79 -4.83
N LEU A 38 1.12 -1.35 -3.57
CA LEU A 38 0.81 0.02 -3.16
C LEU A 38 1.62 1.05 -3.97
N GLN A 39 2.91 0.80 -4.20
CA GLN A 39 3.75 1.66 -5.05
C GLN A 39 3.23 1.75 -6.50
N ARG A 40 2.80 0.63 -7.10
CA ARG A 40 2.19 0.65 -8.44
C ARG A 40 0.89 1.44 -8.48
N LEU A 41 0.04 1.29 -7.46
CA LEU A 41 -1.19 2.09 -7.32
C LEU A 41 -0.87 3.57 -7.17
N ARG A 42 0.16 3.94 -6.39
CA ARG A 42 0.63 5.33 -6.28
C ARG A 42 1.07 5.88 -7.63
N ASP A 43 1.82 5.12 -8.41
CA ASP A 43 2.29 5.55 -9.73
C ASP A 43 1.12 5.69 -10.71
N GLN A 44 0.14 4.79 -10.66
CA GLN A 44 -1.10 4.90 -11.44
C GLN A 44 -1.91 6.14 -11.05
N ILE A 45 -2.02 6.43 -9.75
CA ILE A 45 -2.65 7.65 -9.24
C ILE A 45 -1.90 8.89 -9.73
N LYS A 46 -0.55 8.86 -9.77
CA LYS A 46 0.26 9.95 -10.32
C LYS A 46 -0.06 10.19 -11.80
N THR A 47 -0.22 9.13 -12.59
CA THR A 47 -0.65 9.24 -13.99
C THR A 47 -2.06 9.83 -14.12
N TRP A 48 -3.01 9.39 -13.29
CA TRP A 48 -4.37 9.93 -13.28
C TRP A 48 -4.43 11.39 -12.82
N LEU A 49 -3.60 11.79 -11.87
CA LEU A 49 -3.46 13.19 -11.46
C LEU A 49 -2.89 14.07 -12.57
N ALA A 50 -2.07 13.52 -13.48
CA ALA A 50 -1.56 14.24 -14.65
C ALA A 50 -2.56 14.30 -15.82
N SER A 51 -3.57 13.43 -15.86
CA SER A 51 -4.64 13.48 -16.87
C SER A 51 -5.60 14.66 -16.63
N ASN A 52 -6.09 15.25 -17.71
CA ASN A 52 -7.14 16.28 -17.69
C ASN A 52 -8.56 15.71 -17.76
N ASP A 53 -8.71 14.40 -17.91
CA ASP A 53 -10.02 13.72 -18.01
C ASP A 53 -10.77 13.68 -16.67
N ILE A 54 -10.03 13.81 -15.57
CA ILE A 54 -10.55 13.76 -14.20
C ILE A 54 -10.68 15.17 -13.64
N LYS A 55 -11.93 15.61 -13.45
CA LYS A 55 -12.26 16.94 -12.93
C LYS A 55 -12.04 17.07 -11.42
N ASP A 56 -12.48 16.09 -10.64
CA ASP A 56 -12.26 16.05 -9.19
C ASP A 56 -11.11 15.10 -8.85
N LYS A 57 -10.01 15.68 -8.36
CA LYS A 57 -8.78 14.97 -8.01
C LYS A 57 -8.61 14.77 -6.50
N ARG A 58 -9.58 15.16 -5.66
CA ARG A 58 -9.47 15.09 -4.18
C ARG A 58 -9.19 13.67 -3.70
N ALA A 59 -10.02 12.71 -4.11
CA ALA A 59 -9.85 11.31 -3.73
C ALA A 59 -8.51 10.72 -4.21
N LEU A 60 -7.99 11.18 -5.35
CA LEU A 60 -6.68 10.75 -5.86
C LEU A 60 -5.53 11.29 -4.99
N LEU A 61 -5.62 12.55 -4.57
CA LEU A 61 -4.63 13.17 -3.68
C LEU A 61 -4.63 12.51 -2.29
N GLU A 62 -5.80 12.22 -1.74
CA GLU A 62 -5.94 11.53 -0.45
C GLU A 62 -5.36 10.12 -0.50
N ASN A 63 -5.72 9.34 -1.52
CA ASN A 63 -5.18 7.99 -1.70
C ASN A 63 -3.66 8.00 -1.94
N ARG A 64 -3.12 8.98 -2.67
CA ARG A 64 -1.66 9.12 -2.84
C ARG A 64 -0.98 9.39 -1.50
N LYS A 65 -1.52 10.33 -0.72
CA LYS A 65 -0.99 10.66 0.60
C LYS A 65 -1.02 9.46 1.54
N LEU A 66 -2.10 8.67 1.50
CA LEU A 66 -2.25 7.46 2.31
C LEU A 66 -1.22 6.37 1.99
N ILE A 67 -0.77 6.27 0.73
CA ILE A 67 0.30 5.32 0.35
C ILE A 67 1.70 5.84 0.74
N GLU A 68 1.86 7.16 0.85
CA GLU A 68 3.14 7.82 1.16
C GLU A 68 3.36 8.07 2.66
N SER A 69 2.31 7.94 3.49
CA SER A 69 2.35 8.04 4.97
C SER A 69 2.78 6.74 5.62
#